data_AF-A0ABD5B0S2-F1
#
_entry.id   AF-A0ABD5B0S2-F1
#
_cell.length_a   1.000
_cell.length_b   1.000
_cell.length_c   1.000
_cell.angle_alpha   90.00
_cell.angle_beta   90.00
_cell.angle_gamma   90.00
#
_symmetry.space_group_name_H-M   'P 1'
#
loop_
_entity.id
_entity.type
_entity.pdbx_description
1 polymer ?
#
loop_
_entity_poly.entity_id
_entity_poly.type
_entity_poly.pdbx_seq_one_letter_code
_entity_poly.pdbx_strand_id
1 'polypeptide(L)' 'MFKNIPVWIVKTADGITNHKVITTFYIDLKTHQLLKQKMDMGPRKMLMEKVK' A
#
# COMPACT_ATOMS: atom_id res chain seq x y z
N MET A 1 -1.73 -12.56 -2.21
CA MET A 1 -0.57 -12.61 -3.12
C MET A 1 -0.60 -11.40 -4.06
N PHE A 2 0.57 -10.87 -4.43
CA PHE A 2 0.74 -9.83 -5.45
C PHE A 2 1.72 -10.33 -6.51
N LYS A 3 1.31 -10.42 -7.78
CA LYS A 3 2.15 -10.99 -8.87
C LYS A 3 2.79 -12.34 -8.49
N ASN A 4 2.00 -13.24 -7.89
CA ASN A 4 2.43 -14.55 -7.32
C ASN A 4 3.44 -14.49 -6.16
N ILE A 5 3.74 -13.30 -5.63
CA ILE A 5 4.57 -13.13 -4.43
C ILE A 5 3.67 -13.16 -3.19
N PRO A 6 3.95 -14.00 -2.18
CA PRO A 6 3.33 -13.93 -0.86
C PRO A 6 3.63 -12.58 -0.20
N VAL A 7 2.61 -11.90 0.28
CA VAL A 7 2.74 -10.53 0.82
C VAL A 7 1.91 -10.34 2.07
N TRP A 8 2.42 -9.51 2.97
CA TRP A 8 1.61 -8.83 3.98
C TRP A 8 0.83 -7.70 3.31
N ILE A 9 -0.47 -7.63 3.57
CA ILE A 9 -1.34 -6.54 3.13
C ILE A 9 -1.68 -5.73 4.37
N VAL A 10 -1.12 -4.53 4.48
CA VAL A 10 -1.33 -3.63 5.61
C VAL A 10 -2.16 -2.44 5.16
N LYS A 11 -3.25 -2.16 5.89
CA LYS A 11 -4.08 -0.98 5.67
C LYS A 11 -3.92 -0.02 6.85
N THR A 12 -3.66 1.24 6.55
CA THR A 12 -3.57 2.32 7.54
C THR A 12 -4.47 3.48 7.14
N ALA A 13 -4.95 4.20 8.14
CA ALA A 13 -5.57 5.51 7.98
C ALA A 13 -4.62 6.56 8.58
N ASP A 14 -4.44 7.69 7.92
CA ASP A 14 -3.57 8.74 8.48
C ASP A 14 -4.27 9.57 9.56
N GLY A 15 -3.50 10.14 10.48
CA GLY A 15 -4.04 11.07 11.50
C GLY A 15 -4.21 12.50 10.97
N ILE A 16 -3.69 12.82 9.79
CA ILE A 16 -3.62 14.19 9.26
C ILE A 16 -4.94 14.59 8.60
N THR A 17 -5.61 13.65 7.95
CA THR A 17 -6.86 13.84 7.21
C THR A 17 -8.07 13.35 7.99
N ASN A 18 -7.98 13.33 9.32
CA ASN A 18 -9.01 12.77 10.19
C ASN A 18 -9.37 11.32 9.77
N HIS A 19 -8.35 10.49 9.51
CA HIS A 19 -8.49 9.09 9.11
C HIS A 19 -9.25 8.85 7.80
N LYS A 20 -9.39 9.86 6.94
CA LYS A 20 -10.10 9.75 5.65
C LYS A 20 -9.25 9.12 4.56
N VAL A 21 -7.94 9.39 4.55
CA VAL A 21 -7.03 8.80 3.57
C VAL A 21 -6.62 7.41 4.01
N ILE A 22 -6.86 6.43 3.14
CA ILE A 22 -6.49 5.03 3.37
C ILE A 22 -5.28 4.68 2.51
N THR A 23 -4.21 4.20 3.17
CA THR A 23 -3.03 3.67 2.47
C THR A 23 -2.99 2.16 2.63
N THR A 24 -2.82 1.44 1.52
CA THR A 24 -2.63 -0.02 1.49
C THR A 24 -1.23 -0.34 0.99
N PHE A 25 -0.46 -1.05 1.80
CA PHE A 25 0.88 -1.52 1.48
C PHE A 25 0.88 -3.01 1.18
N TYR A 26 1.65 -3.40 0.16
CA TYR A 26 1.94 -4.79 -0.17
C TYR A 26 3.42 -5.03 0.09
N ILE A 27 3.73 -5.73 1.17
CA ILE A 27 5.10 -5.96 1.64
C ILE A 27 5.44 -7.42 1.40
N ASP A 28 6.56 -7.69 0.73
CA ASP A 28 7.07 -9.04 0.51
C ASP A 28 7.27 -9.76 1.85
N LEU A 29 6.67 -10.93 2.00
CA LEU A 29 6.68 -11.68 3.26
C LEU A 29 8.08 -12.22 3.63
N LYS A 30 8.98 -12.39 2.66
CA LYS A 30 10.34 -12.91 2.86
C LYS A 30 11.38 -11.80 3.01
N THR A 31 11.29 -10.77 2.15
CA THR A 31 12.34 -9.73 2.06
C THR A 31 11.98 -8.45 2.81
N HIS A 32 10.73 -8.33 3.28
CA HIS A 32 10.18 -7.11 3.88
C HIS A 32 10.23 -5.88 2.97
N GLN A 33 10.45 -6.06 1.67
CA GLN A 33 10.47 -4.97 0.71
C GLN A 33 9.05 -4.52 0.37
N LEU A 34 8.85 -3.21 0.26
CA LEU A 34 7.60 -2.66 -0.25
C LEU A 34 7.52 -2.88 -1.75
N LEU A 35 6.53 -3.66 -2.20
CA LEU A 35 6.34 -3.99 -3.61
C LEU A 35 5.35 -3.03 -4.28
N LYS A 36 4.35 -2.58 -3.52
CA LYS A 36 3.28 -1.72 -4.01
C LYS A 36 2.65 -0.92 -2.88
N GLN A 37 2.27 0.31 -3.19
CA GLN A 37 1.49 1.17 -2.33
C GLN A 37 0.29 1.71 -3.11
N LYS A 38 -0.88 1.66 -2.48
CA LYS A 38 -2.10 2.33 -2.95
C LYS A 38 -2.51 3.37 -1.93
N MET A 39 -2.84 4.56 -2.36
CA MET A 39 -3.42 5.59 -1.49
C MET A 39 -4.76 6.03 -2.07
N ASP A 40 -5.80 5.90 -1.27
CA ASP A 40 -7.14 6.40 -1.57
C ASP A 40 -7.38 7.68 -0.78
N MET A 41 -7.46 8.81 -1.48
CA MET A 41 -7.73 10.13 -0.92
C MET A 41 -9.12 10.64 -1.34
N GLY A 42 -10.05 9.74 -1.67
CA GLY A 42 -11.38 10.07 -2.18
C GLY A 42 -11.35 10.35 -3.69
N PRO A 43 -11.52 11.60 -4.15
CA PRO A 43 -11.50 11.93 -5.58
C PRO A 43 -10.14 11.70 -6.25
N ARG A 44 -9.06 11.60 -5.47
CA ARG A 44 -7.70 11.34 -5.96
C ARG A 44 -7.22 10.00 -5.47
N LYS A 45 -6.59 9.24 -6.36
CA LYS A 45 -5.99 7.93 -6.06
C LYS A 45 -4.56 7.91 -6.55
N MET A 46 -3.68 7.33 -5.76
CA MET A 46 -2.27 7.17 -6.12
C MET A 46 -1.89 5.69 -6.10
N LEU A 47 -1.11 5.29 -7.09
CA LEU A 47 -0.55 3.96 -7.22
C LEU A 47 0.95 4.09 -7.39
N MET A 48 1.70 3.46 -6.49
CA MET A 48 3.16 3.33 -6.63
C MET A 48 3.51 1.84 -6.67
N GLU A 49 4.37 1.46 -7.61
CA GLU A 49 4.94 0.11 -7.67
C GLU A 49 6.46 0.24 -7.64
N LYS A 50 7.12 -0.74 -7.01
CA LYS A 50 8.57 -0.84 -7.05
C LYS A 50 9.03 -1.03 -8.50
N VAL A 51 9.95 -0.18 -8.95
CA VAL A 51 10.62 -0.34 -10.25
C VAL A 51 11.56 -1.54 -10.19
N LYS A 52 11.65 -2.29 -11.28
CA LYS A 52 12.54 -3.46 -11.37
C LYS A 52 14.00 -3.07 -11.24
#